data_AF-A0A6N2EMD6-F1
#
_entry.id   AF-A0A6N2EMD6-F1
#
_cell.length_a   1.000
_cell.length_b   1.000
_cell.length_c   1.000
_cell.angle_alpha   90.00
_cell.angle_beta   90.00
_cell.angle_gamma   90.00
#
_symmetry.space_group_name_H-M   'P 1'
#
loop_
_entity.id
_entity.type
_entity.pdbx_description
1 polymer ?
#
loop_
_entity_poly.entity_id
_entity_poly.type
_entity_poly.pdbx_seq_one_letter_code
_entity_poly.pdbx_strand_id
1 'polypeptide(L)'
;MTPDQLRQALSELNGERDCTFALAGMPDQMASLTVPNAMLVPDEPDHLIKVTDGQCIYILVAERIVWVRIGLTAEQKFKAR
;
A
#
# COMPACT_ATOMS: atom_id res chain seq x y z
N MET A 1 -3.85 -4.89 -11.50
CA MET A 1 -3.25 -3.55 -11.64
C MET A 1 -1.83 -3.70 -12.14
N THR A 2 -1.30 -2.77 -12.92
CA THR A 2 0.14 -2.81 -13.29
C THR A 2 1.02 -2.31 -12.15
N PRO A 3 2.33 -2.63 -12.13
CA PRO A 3 3.25 -2.06 -11.15
C PRO A 3 3.24 -0.53 -11.11
N ASP A 4 3.25 0.13 -12.26
CA ASP A 4 3.24 1.60 -12.32
C ASP A 4 1.96 2.21 -11.74
N GLN A 5 0.80 1.60 -12.03
CA GLN A 5 -0.49 2.04 -11.47
C GLN A 5 -0.52 1.88 -9.95
N LEU A 6 0.00 0.76 -9.44
CA LEU A 6 0.09 0.53 -8.00
C LEU A 6 1.05 1.53 -7.35
N ARG A 7 2.25 1.73 -7.92
CA ARG A 7 3.21 2.71 -7.40
C ARG A 7 2.61 4.12 -7.38
N GLN A 8 1.90 4.51 -8.43
CA GLN A 8 1.20 5.79 -8.50
C GLN A 8 0.12 5.91 -7.42
N ALA A 9 -0.69 4.86 -7.21
CA ALA A 9 -1.72 4.89 -6.16
C ALA A 9 -1.12 5.01 -4.74
N LEU A 10 0.07 4.46 -4.52
CA LEU A 10 0.78 4.50 -3.24
C LEU A 10 1.64 5.76 -3.06
N SER A 11 1.75 6.65 -4.05
CA SER A 11 2.68 7.79 -4.00
C SER A 11 2.38 8.79 -2.89
N GLU A 12 1.15 8.78 -2.37
CA GLU A 12 0.72 9.61 -1.25
C GLU A 12 1.01 8.98 0.13
N LEU A 13 1.60 7.79 0.19
CA LEU A 13 2.01 7.15 1.44
C LEU A 13 3.32 7.76 1.95
N ASN A 14 3.20 8.59 2.98
CA ASN A 14 4.27 9.42 3.56
C ASN A 14 4.48 9.15 5.07
N GLY A 15 3.89 8.08 5.61
CA GLY A 15 3.99 7.75 7.03
C GLY A 15 2.81 8.21 7.89
N GLU A 16 1.85 8.95 7.33
CA GLU A 16 0.72 9.49 8.11
C GLU A 16 -0.53 8.60 8.07
N ARG A 17 -0.52 7.54 7.23
CA ARG A 17 -1.74 6.78 6.88
C ARG A 17 -1.45 5.30 6.84
N ASP A 18 -2.38 4.52 7.39
CA ASP A 18 -2.34 3.08 7.28
C ASP A 18 -2.75 2.63 5.88
N CYS A 19 -2.10 1.58 5.39
CA CYS A 19 -2.43 0.97 4.11
C CYS A 19 -2.77 -0.51 4.31
N THR A 20 -3.90 -0.97 3.78
CA THR A 20 -4.28 -2.38 3.77
C THR A 20 -4.35 -2.90 2.34
N PHE A 21 -3.64 -3.99 2.08
CA PHE A 21 -3.63 -4.70 0.81
C PHE A 21 -4.43 -5.99 0.93
N ALA A 22 -5.22 -6.32 -0.08
CA ALA A 22 -5.79 -7.66 -0.23
C ALA A 22 -5.08 -8.47 -1.30
N LEU A 23 -4.80 -9.73 -0.98
CA LEU A 23 -3.99 -10.64 -1.78
C LEU A 23 -4.85 -11.71 -2.45
N ALA A 24 -4.62 -11.94 -3.73
CA ALA A 24 -5.26 -12.99 -4.51
C ALA A 24 -4.70 -14.38 -4.16
N GLY A 25 -5.58 -15.38 -4.14
CA GLY A 25 -5.19 -16.79 -4.02
C GLY A 25 -4.73 -17.23 -2.63
N MET A 26 -5.03 -16.45 -1.58
CA MET A 26 -4.79 -16.81 -0.18
C MET A 26 -6.11 -17.14 0.52
N PRO A 27 -6.13 -18.05 1.53
CA PRO A 27 -7.28 -18.24 2.40
C PRO A 27 -7.66 -16.95 3.12
N ASP A 28 -8.96 -16.72 3.37
CA ASP A 28 -9.51 -15.44 3.88
C ASP A 28 -8.77 -14.87 5.11
N GLN A 29 -8.31 -15.74 6.02
CA GLN A 29 -7.59 -15.34 7.24
C GLN A 29 -6.20 -14.72 6.97
N MET A 30 -5.61 -14.96 5.79
CA MET A 30 -4.30 -14.45 5.36
C MET A 30 -4.39 -13.59 4.09
N ALA A 31 -5.61 -13.28 3.65
CA ALA A 31 -5.84 -12.56 2.41
C ALA A 31 -5.64 -11.04 2.55
N SER A 32 -5.20 -10.53 3.70
CA SER A 32 -4.92 -9.11 3.87
C SER A 32 -3.64 -8.81 4.67
N LEU A 33 -2.95 -7.75 4.26
CA LEU A 33 -1.78 -7.19 4.94
C LEU A 33 -2.08 -5.73 5.28
N THR A 34 -1.98 -5.36 6.55
CA THR A 34 -2.04 -3.95 6.97
C THR A 34 -0.64 -3.48 7.35
N VAL A 35 -0.21 -2.40 6.72
CA VAL A 35 1.03 -1.69 7.02
C VAL A 35 0.66 -0.38 7.74
N PRO A 36 0.95 -0.25 9.05
CA PRO A 36 0.68 0.96 9.80
C PRO A 36 1.65 2.08 9.38
N ASN A 37 1.20 3.34 9.41
CA ASN A 37 2.05 4.49 9.06
C ASN A 37 2.85 4.25 7.76
N ALA A 38 2.15 3.79 6.72
CA ALA A 38 2.78 3.27 5.53
C ALA A 38 3.51 4.38 4.76
N MET A 39 4.72 4.06 4.31
CA MET A 39 5.55 4.89 3.44
C MET A 39 5.90 4.12 2.18
N LEU A 40 5.71 4.74 1.02
CA LEU A 40 6.23 4.20 -0.23
C LEU A 40 7.74 4.42 -0.26
N VAL A 41 8.50 3.35 -0.42
CA VAL A 41 9.95 3.43 -0.66
C VAL A 41 10.17 3.94 -2.09
N PRO A 42 11.11 4.88 -2.32
CA PRO A 42 11.47 5.35 -3.66
C PRO A 42 11.78 4.21 -4.63
N ASP A 43 11.66 4.48 -5.93
CA ASP A 43 12.07 3.50 -6.93
C ASP A 43 13.57 3.21 -6.82
N GLU A 44 13.90 1.93 -6.70
CA GLU A 44 15.26 1.42 -6.59
C GLU A 44 15.60 0.63 -7.86
N PRO A 45 16.88 0.28 -8.12
CA PRO A 45 17.28 -0.40 -9.36
C PRO A 45 16.60 -1.73 -9.67
N ASP A 46 15.96 -2.38 -8.69
CA ASP A 46 15.17 -3.60 -8.90
C ASP A 46 13.74 -3.33 -9.37
N HIS A 47 13.32 -2.06 -9.39
CA HIS A 47 11.99 -1.57 -9.74
C HIS A 47 10.84 -2.26 -8.97
N LEU A 48 11.14 -2.85 -7.82
CA LEU A 48 10.14 -3.50 -6.97
C LEU A 48 9.35 -2.45 -6.19
N ILE A 49 8.07 -2.75 -5.97
CA ILE A 49 7.22 -1.91 -5.14
C ILE A 49 7.44 -2.29 -3.69
N LYS A 50 7.94 -1.34 -2.92
CA LYS A 50 8.33 -1.53 -1.52
C LYS A 50 7.57 -0.53 -0.66
N VAL A 51 6.96 -1.01 0.41
CA VAL A 51 6.31 -0.18 1.42
C VAL A 51 6.98 -0.46 2.75
N THR A 52 7.10 0.54 3.62
CA THR A 52 7.67 0.37 4.96
C THR A 52 6.80 1.03 6.01
N ASP A 53 6.81 0.48 7.22
CA ASP A 53 6.25 1.07 8.45
C ASP A 53 7.36 1.67 9.34
N GLY A 54 8.60 1.76 8.82
CA GLY A 54 9.79 2.17 9.57
C GLY A 54 10.46 1.06 10.39
N GLN A 55 9.88 -0.14 10.45
CA GLN A 55 10.45 -1.32 11.11
C GLN A 55 10.77 -2.45 10.12
N CYS A 56 9.89 -2.64 9.14
CA CYS A 56 9.97 -3.67 8.11
C CYS A 56 9.87 -3.06 6.71
N ILE A 57 10.40 -3.78 5.72
CA ILE A 57 10.14 -3.52 4.30
C ILE A 57 9.27 -4.65 3.76
N TYR A 58 8.14 -4.26 3.16
CA TYR A 58 7.17 -5.15 2.52
C TYR A 58 7.31 -5.01 1.01
N ILE A 59 7.66 -6.11 0.34
CA ILE A 59 7.80 -6.17 -1.12
C ILE A 59 6.48 -6.67 -1.71
N LEU A 60 5.90 -5.91 -2.64
CA LEU A 60 4.58 -6.16 -3.20
C LEU A 60 4.65 -6.63 -4.65
N VAL A 61 3.85 -7.66 -4.97
CA VAL A 61 3.64 -8.14 -6.35
C VAL A 61 2.30 -7.60 -6.84
N ALA A 62 2.33 -6.64 -7.77
CA ALA A 62 1.16 -5.89 -8.21
C ALA A 62 0.05 -6.79 -8.78
N GLU A 63 0.43 -7.86 -9.47
CA GLU A 63 -0.48 -8.83 -10.09
C GLU A 63 -1.28 -9.62 -9.06
N ARG A 64 -0.81 -9.69 -7.82
CA ARG A 64 -1.48 -10.41 -6.73
C ARG A 64 -2.33 -9.50 -5.84
N ILE A 65 -2.34 -8.19 -6.06
CA ILE A 65 -3.16 -7.27 -5.28
C ILE A 65 -4.54 -7.16 -5.92
N VAL A 66 -5.58 -7.46 -5.14
CA VAL A 66 -6.99 -7.37 -5.56
C VAL A 66 -7.51 -5.95 -5.34
N TRP A 67 -7.26 -5.39 -4.15
CA TRP A 67 -7.64 -4.04 -3.79
C TRP A 67 -6.68 -3.45 -2.77
N VAL A 68 -6.70 -2.12 -2.65
CA VAL A 68 -5.92 -1.36 -1.66
C VAL A 68 -6.87 -0.42 -0.92
N ARG A 69 -6.79 -0.40 0.41
CA ARG A 69 -7.43 0.59 1.27
C ARG A 69 -6.34 1.52 1.81
N ILE A 70 -6.41 2.80 1.47
CA ILE A 70 -5.56 3.83 2.05
C ILE A 70 -6.39 4.61 3.06
N GLY A 71 -5.91 4.71 4.31
CA GLY A 71 -6.58 5.50 5.34
C GLY A 71 -6.66 6.99 4.95
N LEU A 72 -7.76 7.66 5.30
CA LEU A 72 -7.89 9.10 5.11
C LEU A 72 -7.43 9.86 6.35
N THR A 73 -6.70 10.96 6.16
CA THR A 73 -6.41 11.91 7.25
C THR A 73 -7.68 12.68 7.65
N ALA A 74 -7.64 13.31 8.82
CA ALA A 74 -8.75 14.15 9.29
C ALA A 74 -9.15 15.22 8.27
N GLU A 75 -8.19 15.84 7.58
CA GLU A 75 -8.43 16.86 6.57
C GLU A 75 -9.14 16.31 5.32
N GLN A 76 -8.79 15.08 4.92
CA GLN A 76 -9.40 14.42 3.75
C GLN A 76 -10.82 13.92 4.03
N LYS A 77 -11.15 13.57 5.29
CA LYS A 77 -12.50 13.13 5.69
C LYS A 77 -13.58 14.18 5.43
N PHE A 78 -13.24 15.48 5.45
CA PHE A 78 -14.20 16.57 5.23
C PHE A 78 -14.36 16.96 3.75
N LYS A 79 -13.40 16.63 2.87
CA LYS A 79 -13.49 16.90 1.43
C LYS A 79 -14.28 15.85 0.65
N ALA A 80 -14.53 14.67 1.25
CA ALA A 80 -15.22 13.54 0.61
C ALA A 80 -16.73 13.45 0.95
N ARG A 81 -17.29 14.45 1.62
CA ARG A 81 -18.73 14.60 1.90
C ARG A 81 -19.34 15.66 1.00
#